data_AF-A0A7X1IG85-F1
#
_entry.id   AF-A0A7X1IG85-F1
#
_cell.length_a   1.000
_cell.length_b   1.000
_cell.length_c   1.000
_cell.angle_alpha   90.00
_cell.angle_beta   90.00
_cell.angle_gamma   90.00
#
_symmetry.space_group_name_H-M   'P 1'
#
loop_
_entity.id
_entity.type
_entity.pdbx_description
1 polymer ?
#
loop_
_entity_poly.entity_id
_entity_poly.type
_entity_poly.pdbx_seq_one_letter_code
_entity_poly.pdbx_strand_id
1 'polypeptide(L)'
;MSSTGAEPIEQGWDGPWYRVRTERFEASFLPDADEDLDAVSNVDVEVRLTSDGSRWSATVFTLAEVERLMARWSRTGEALGGRYFWCSDGLIVRDPGVDDITQVLAGLLDTGAFTRVLQRLDDE
;
A
#
# COMPACT_ATOMS: atom_id res chain seq x y z
N MET A 1 -8.27 -24.43 3.32
CA MET A 1 -9.24 -23.32 3.16
C MET A 1 -9.43 -22.74 4.54
N SER A 2 -8.52 -21.83 4.92
CA SER A 2 -8.68 -21.04 6.15
C SER A 2 -9.31 -19.73 5.69
N SER A 3 -10.45 -19.38 6.27
CA SER A 3 -11.03 -18.04 6.15
C SER A 3 -9.96 -17.06 6.64
N THR A 4 -9.41 -16.32 5.70
CA THR A 4 -8.26 -15.43 5.86
C THR A 4 -8.79 -14.15 6.49
N GLY A 5 -8.20 -13.67 7.59
CA GLY A 5 -8.54 -12.38 8.22
C GLY A 5 -8.22 -11.15 7.36
N ALA A 6 -8.30 -11.28 6.04
CA ALA A 6 -8.19 -10.28 5.00
C ALA A 6 -9.57 -9.88 4.45
N GLU A 7 -10.63 -10.66 4.70
CA GLU A 7 -11.97 -10.37 4.18
C GLU A 7 -12.46 -9.01 4.73
N PRO A 8 -12.81 -8.05 3.85
CA PRO A 8 -13.36 -6.78 4.27
C PRO A 8 -14.71 -6.96 4.97
N ILE A 9 -14.85 -6.35 6.15
CA ILE A 9 -16.13 -6.19 6.85
C ILE A 9 -16.84 -4.93 6.37
N GLU A 10 -16.06 -3.90 6.05
CA GLU A 10 -16.53 -2.62 5.54
C GLU A 10 -15.48 -2.04 4.60
N GLN A 11 -15.93 -1.44 3.49
CA GLN A 11 -15.07 -0.65 2.62
C GLN A 11 -15.83 0.54 2.03
N GLY A 12 -15.13 1.65 1.81
CA GLY A 12 -15.75 2.85 1.24
C GLY A 12 -14.91 4.11 1.36
N TRP A 13 -15.38 5.16 0.72
CA TRP A 13 -14.76 6.48 0.75
C TRP A 13 -15.05 7.22 2.06
N ASP A 14 -14.01 7.86 2.61
CA ASP A 14 -14.08 8.82 3.70
C ASP A 14 -13.19 10.03 3.35
N GLY A 15 -13.82 11.06 2.77
CA GLY A 15 -13.10 12.18 2.19
C GLY A 15 -12.20 11.70 1.03
N PRO A 16 -10.90 12.05 1.01
CA PRO A 16 -9.98 11.58 -0.03
C PRO A 16 -9.51 10.14 0.19
N TRP A 17 -9.84 9.52 1.32
CA TRP A 17 -9.36 8.18 1.66
C TRP A 17 -10.34 7.12 1.21
N TYR A 18 -9.85 6.07 0.56
CA TYR A 18 -10.58 4.82 0.45
C TYR A 18 -10.17 3.90 1.60
N ARG A 19 -11.13 3.47 2.42
CA ARG A 19 -10.84 2.66 3.61
C ARG A 19 -11.33 1.24 3.42
N VAL A 20 -10.52 0.29 3.86
CA VAL A 20 -10.86 -1.13 3.96
C VAL A 20 -10.65 -1.59 5.40
N ARG A 21 -11.73 -2.05 6.05
CA ARG A 21 -11.70 -2.56 7.43
C ARG A 21 -11.83 -4.07 7.44
N THR A 22 -10.91 -4.71 8.14
CA THR A 22 -10.93 -6.15 8.45
C THR A 22 -11.05 -6.34 9.97
N GLU A 23 -11.12 -7.59 10.44
CA GLU A 23 -11.04 -7.88 11.88
C GLU A 23 -9.69 -7.47 12.50
N ARG A 24 -8.62 -7.38 11.70
CA ARG A 24 -7.23 -7.27 12.18
C ARG A 24 -6.61 -5.89 11.97
N PHE A 25 -7.05 -5.17 10.95
CA PHE A 25 -6.56 -3.84 10.63
C PHE A 25 -7.57 -3.04 9.82
N GLU A 26 -7.42 -1.72 9.87
CA GLU A 26 -7.97 -0.78 8.89
C GLU A 26 -6.83 -0.31 7.99
N ALA A 27 -7.01 -0.40 6.68
CA ALA A 27 -6.13 0.21 5.69
C ALA A 27 -6.83 1.43 5.08
N SER A 28 -6.17 2.58 5.14
CA SER A 28 -6.62 3.84 4.55
C SER A 28 -5.72 4.18 3.38
N PHE A 29 -6.26 4.02 2.17
CA PHE A 29 -5.59 4.30 0.91
C PHE A 29 -5.87 5.73 0.45
N LEU A 30 -4.88 6.39 -0.15
CA LEU A 30 -5.01 7.71 -0.75
C LEU A 30 -4.81 7.66 -2.28
N PRO A 31 -5.75 7.06 -3.03
CA PRO A 31 -5.66 7.03 -4.49
C PRO A 31 -5.89 8.42 -5.11
N ASP A 32 -5.56 8.57 -6.39
CA ASP A 32 -5.87 9.80 -7.14
C ASP A 32 -7.39 9.98 -7.30
N ALA A 33 -7.83 11.23 -7.47
CA ALA A 33 -9.24 11.52 -7.73
C ALA A 33 -9.71 10.81 -9.00
N ASP A 34 -10.84 10.10 -8.90
CA ASP A 34 -11.44 9.29 -9.97
C ASP A 34 -10.58 8.12 -10.48
N GLU A 35 -9.52 7.73 -9.75
CA GLU A 35 -8.75 6.52 -10.06
C GLU A 35 -9.61 5.25 -9.88
N ASP A 36 -9.52 4.35 -10.85
CA ASP A 36 -10.15 3.03 -10.75
C ASP A 36 -9.43 2.21 -9.68
N LEU A 37 -10.15 1.83 -8.62
CA LEU A 37 -9.60 1.13 -7.46
C LEU A 37 -9.02 -0.25 -7.80
N ASP A 38 -9.46 -0.86 -8.90
CA ASP A 38 -8.93 -2.13 -9.41
C ASP A 38 -7.63 -1.95 -10.22
N ALA A 39 -7.31 -0.71 -10.60
CA ALA A 39 -6.13 -0.35 -11.39
C ALA A 39 -5.05 0.42 -10.61
N VAL A 40 -5.30 0.72 -9.33
CA VAL A 40 -4.38 1.45 -8.46
C VAL A 40 -3.00 0.81 -8.48
N SER A 41 -2.00 1.56 -8.94
CA SER A 41 -0.64 1.03 -9.18
C SER A 41 0.47 1.78 -8.44
N ASN A 42 0.13 2.92 -7.83
CA ASN A 42 0.96 3.72 -6.92
C ASN A 42 0.02 4.39 -5.90
N VAL A 43 0.12 4.05 -4.61
CA VAL A 43 -0.78 4.58 -3.58
C VAL A 43 -0.13 4.61 -2.21
N ASP A 44 -0.38 5.68 -1.47
CA ASP A 44 -0.05 5.73 -0.04
C ASP A 44 -1.10 4.99 0.77
N VAL A 45 -0.65 4.18 1.74
CA VAL A 45 -1.53 3.47 2.67
C VAL A 45 -1.09 3.66 4.12
N GLU A 46 -2.03 4.06 4.97
CA GLU A 46 -1.89 3.93 6.42
C GLU A 46 -2.61 2.65 6.87
N VAL A 47 -1.90 1.82 7.64
CA VAL A 47 -2.42 0.60 8.26
C VAL A 47 -2.51 0.82 9.78
N ARG A 48 -3.71 0.69 10.33
CA ARG A 48 -3.96 0.75 11.76
C ARG A 48 -4.38 -0.62 12.29
N LEU A 49 -3.60 -1.18 13.22
CA LEU A 49 -3.91 -2.49 13.81
C LEU A 49 -5.07 -2.39 14.81
N THR A 50 -6.01 -3.33 14.76
CA THR A 50 -7.17 -3.34 15.68
C THR A 50 -6.79 -3.80 17.09
N SER A 51 -5.70 -4.58 17.23
CA SER A 51 -5.27 -5.17 18.50
C SER A 51 -4.68 -4.18 19.48
N ASP A 52 -3.86 -3.23 19.00
CA ASP A 52 -3.13 -2.27 19.82
C ASP A 52 -3.26 -0.82 19.33
N GLY A 53 -3.94 -0.58 18.21
CA GLY A 53 -4.12 0.75 17.63
C GLY A 53 -2.88 1.31 16.95
N SER A 54 -1.78 0.55 16.88
CA SER A 54 -0.52 1.01 16.26
C SER A 54 -0.72 1.32 14.77
N ARG A 55 0.01 2.34 14.31
CA ARG A 55 -0.10 2.88 12.95
C ARG A 55 1.19 2.62 12.18
N TRP A 56 1.02 2.30 10.91
CA TRP A 56 2.10 1.93 10.00
C TRP A 56 1.81 2.54 8.63
N SER A 57 2.84 2.92 7.88
CA SER A 57 2.71 3.41 6.51
C SER A 57 3.47 2.55 5.50
N ALA A 58 3.00 2.61 4.26
CA ALA A 58 3.78 2.30 3.09
C ALA A 58 3.30 3.14 1.90
N THR A 59 4.21 3.44 0.98
CA THR A 59 3.84 3.82 -0.39
C THR A 59 3.97 2.58 -1.26
N VAL A 60 2.85 2.08 -1.76
CA VAL A 60 2.77 0.85 -2.53
C VAL A 60 2.89 1.16 -4.01
N PHE A 61 3.74 0.40 -4.71
CA PHE A 61 3.90 0.48 -6.16
C PHE A 61 3.74 -0.91 -6.78
N THR A 62 3.18 -1.01 -7.98
CA THR A 62 3.38 -2.22 -8.78
C THR A 62 4.76 -2.22 -9.42
N LEU A 63 5.28 -3.40 -9.76
CA LEU A 63 6.54 -3.51 -10.52
C LEU A 63 6.46 -2.76 -11.87
N ALA A 64 5.31 -2.84 -12.56
CA ALA A 64 5.09 -2.16 -13.83
C ALA A 64 5.14 -0.64 -13.67
N GLU A 65 4.63 -0.11 -12.56
CA GLU A 65 4.65 1.33 -12.29
C GLU A 65 6.06 1.83 -11.97
N VAL A 66 6.84 1.06 -11.21
CA VAL A 66 8.28 1.36 -11.00
C VAL A 66 9.03 1.41 -12.33
N GLU A 67 8.80 0.45 -13.23
CA GLU A 67 9.41 0.44 -14.56
C GLU A 67 9.00 1.67 -15.39
N ARG A 68 7.71 2.03 -15.38
CA ARG A 68 7.20 3.23 -16.07
C ARG A 68 7.85 4.51 -15.55
N LEU A 69 7.99 4.64 -14.23
CA LEU A 69 8.63 5.78 -13.58
C LEU A 69 10.11 5.87 -13.95
N MET A 70 10.86 4.78 -13.86
CA MET A 70 12.27 4.76 -14.25
C MET A 70 12.47 5.07 -15.74
N ALA A 71 11.59 4.56 -16.62
CA ALA A 71 11.61 4.89 -18.04
C ALA A 71 11.33 6.38 -18.29
N ARG A 72 10.42 7.01 -17.54
CA ARG A 72 10.21 8.46 -17.56
C ARG A 72 11.44 9.21 -17.07
N TRP A 73 12.02 8.78 -15.95
CA TRP A 73 13.18 9.42 -15.32
C TRP A 73 14.44 9.34 -16.18
N SER A 74 14.57 8.32 -17.03
CA SER A 74 15.64 8.27 -18.05
C SER A 74 15.59 9.43 -19.05
N ARG A 75 14.41 10.03 -19.25
CA ARG A 75 14.20 11.19 -20.13
C ARG A 75 14.27 12.52 -19.39
N THR A 76 13.91 12.55 -18.10
CA THR A 76 13.89 13.80 -17.30
C THR A 76 15.19 14.05 -16.53
N GLY A 77 16.01 13.01 -16.30
CA GLY A 77 17.26 13.09 -15.54
C GLY A 77 17.11 12.81 -14.04
N GLU A 78 15.88 12.65 -13.55
CA GLU A 78 15.59 12.27 -12.15
C GLU A 78 16.20 10.90 -11.80
N ALA A 79 16.47 10.66 -10.51
CA ALA A 79 17.04 9.40 -10.01
C ALA A 79 18.26 8.89 -10.83
N LEU A 80 19.22 9.80 -11.08
CA LEU A 80 20.41 9.56 -11.92
C LEU A 80 20.06 9.04 -13.33
N GLY A 81 19.01 9.61 -13.94
CA GLY A 81 18.49 9.18 -15.24
C GLY A 81 17.73 7.87 -15.16
N GLY A 82 16.92 7.68 -14.11
CA GLY A 82 16.12 6.48 -13.88
C GLY A 82 16.94 5.22 -13.60
N ARG A 83 18.16 5.36 -13.06
CA ARG A 83 19.04 4.20 -12.76
C ARG A 83 18.65 3.47 -11.48
N TYR A 84 17.89 4.13 -10.63
CA TYR A 84 17.37 3.53 -9.42
C TYR A 84 15.96 4.03 -9.14
N PHE A 85 15.27 3.29 -8.29
CA PHE A 85 14.03 3.68 -7.65
C PHE A 85 14.26 3.62 -6.13
N TRP A 86 13.78 4.61 -5.39
CA TRP A 86 13.87 4.63 -3.94
C TRP A 86 12.70 5.42 -3.34
N CYS A 87 12.09 4.86 -2.30
CA CYS A 87 11.03 5.43 -1.49
C CYS A 87 11.25 4.93 -0.06
N SER A 88 11.14 5.81 0.94
CA SER A 88 11.48 5.52 2.35
C SER A 88 10.72 4.33 2.94
N ASP A 89 9.45 4.23 2.59
CA ASP A 89 8.50 3.19 3.00
C ASP A 89 7.88 2.50 1.78
N GLY A 90 8.69 2.35 0.72
CA GLY A 90 8.25 1.74 -0.54
C GLY A 90 8.02 0.23 -0.44
N LEU A 91 6.83 -0.22 -0.83
CA LEU A 91 6.48 -1.64 -1.00
C LEU A 91 6.13 -1.93 -2.46
N ILE A 92 6.89 -2.81 -3.12
CA ILE A 92 6.56 -3.26 -4.48
C ILE A 92 5.67 -4.51 -4.41
N VAL A 93 4.47 -4.41 -4.97
CA VAL A 93 3.54 -5.52 -5.18
C VAL A 93 3.52 -5.97 -6.64
N ARG A 94 3.01 -7.17 -6.89
CA ARG A 94 2.92 -7.72 -8.24
C ARG A 94 1.76 -7.12 -9.02
N ASP A 95 0.57 -7.23 -8.43
CA ASP A 95 -0.70 -6.95 -9.07
C ASP A 95 -1.27 -5.61 -8.54
N PRO A 96 -1.92 -4.80 -9.40
CA PRO A 96 -2.54 -3.54 -8.99
C PRO A 96 -3.83 -3.77 -8.20
N GLY A 97 -4.33 -2.70 -7.62
CA GLY A 97 -5.67 -2.64 -7.06
C GLY A 97 -5.70 -2.75 -5.54
N VAL A 98 -6.69 -2.08 -4.93
CA VAL A 98 -6.84 -2.01 -3.47
C VAL A 98 -7.02 -3.39 -2.84
N ASP A 99 -7.76 -4.28 -3.51
CA ASP A 99 -8.03 -5.63 -3.01
C ASP A 99 -6.76 -6.49 -2.95
N ASP A 100 -5.95 -6.48 -4.02
CA ASP A 100 -4.68 -7.20 -4.05
C ASP A 100 -3.69 -6.64 -3.03
N ILE A 101 -3.61 -5.31 -2.89
CA ILE A 101 -2.77 -4.67 -1.86
C ILE A 101 -3.24 -5.06 -0.45
N THR A 102 -4.55 -5.10 -0.20
CA THR A 102 -5.11 -5.53 1.09
C THR A 102 -4.75 -6.98 1.41
N GLN A 103 -4.75 -7.87 0.42
CA GLN A 103 -4.30 -9.26 0.60
C GLN A 103 -2.81 -9.35 0.93
N VAL A 104 -1.97 -8.52 0.30
CA VAL A 104 -0.54 -8.43 0.65
C VAL A 104 -0.36 -7.99 2.09
N LEU A 105 -1.06 -6.94 2.53
CA LEU A 105 -1.01 -6.46 3.92
C LEU A 105 -1.42 -7.55 4.91
N ALA A 106 -2.52 -8.27 4.63
CA ALA A 106 -2.96 -9.40 5.43
C ALA A 106 -1.89 -10.51 5.53
N GLY A 107 -1.21 -10.83 4.43
CA GLY A 107 -0.11 -11.80 4.41
C GLY A 107 1.14 -11.35 5.17
N LEU A 108 1.44 -10.04 5.17
CA LEU A 108 2.52 -9.47 5.98
C LEU A 108 2.23 -9.58 7.48
N LEU A 109 0.95 -9.45 7.88
CA LEU A 109 0.53 -9.68 9.26
C LEU A 109 0.63 -11.17 9.63
N ASP A 110 0.20 -12.08 8.75
CA ASP A 110 0.26 -13.54 8.99
C ASP A 110 1.69 -14.03 9.22
N THR A 111 2.66 -13.45 8.51
CA THR A 111 4.08 -13.80 8.62
C THR A 111 4.84 -13.01 9.68
N GLY A 112 4.23 -11.97 10.25
CA GLY A 112 4.90 -11.00 11.14
C GLY A 112 5.92 -10.10 10.43
N ALA A 113 6.02 -10.16 9.10
CA ALA A 113 6.97 -9.40 8.31
C ALA A 113 6.67 -7.89 8.26
N PHE A 114 5.41 -7.49 8.57
CA PHE A 114 4.97 -6.10 8.52
C PHE A 114 5.88 -5.15 9.33
N THR A 115 6.42 -5.58 10.48
CA THR A 115 7.34 -4.78 11.33
C THR A 115 8.64 -4.36 10.65
N ARG A 116 9.03 -5.05 9.56
CA ARG A 116 10.23 -4.77 8.78
C ARG A 116 9.93 -4.15 7.41
N VAL A 117 8.73 -4.38 6.91
CA VAL A 117 8.31 -3.97 5.56
C VAL A 117 7.59 -2.63 5.60
N LEU A 118 6.71 -2.43 6.58
CA LEU A 118 6.01 -1.17 6.79
C LEU A 118 6.81 -0.28 7.72
N GLN A 119 6.67 1.03 7.53
CA GLN A 119 7.26 2.02 8.42
C GLN A 119 6.32 2.28 9.58
N ARG A 120 6.81 2.21 10.83
CA ARG A 120 6.00 2.57 11.99
C ARG A 120 5.78 4.08 12.03
N LEU A 121 4.54 4.49 12.29
CA LEU A 121 4.18 5.87 12.59
C LEU A 121 4.10 6.01 14.11
N ASP A 122 4.92 6.89 14.67
CA ASP A 122 4.81 7.27 16.08
C ASP A 122 3.70 8.32 16.24
N ASP A 123 3.06 8.32 17.40
CA ASP A 123 2.14 9.40 17.77
C ASP A 123 2.99 10.67 18.01
N GLU A 124 2.70 11.76 17.29
CA GLU A 124 3.28 13.09 17.56
C GLU A 124 2.93 13.60 18.97
#